data_AF-A0A955X0B8-F1
#
_entry.id   AF-A0A955X0B8-F1
#
_cell.length_a   1.000
_cell.length_b   1.000
_cell.length_c   1.000
_cell.angle_alpha   90.00
_cell.angle_beta   90.00
_cell.angle_gamma   90.00
#
_symmetry.space_group_name_H-M   'P 1'
#
loop_
_entity.id
_entity.type
_entity.pdbx_description
1 polymer ?
#
loop_
_entity_poly.entity_id
_entity_poly.type
_entity_poly.pdbx_seq_one_letter_code
_entity_poly.pdbx_strand_id
1 'polypeptide(L)' 'MRAMHSVDPEQLQAAARRVGFEVAGVAPVAALGGGWFAPHVERLEAWLAAGFGADMPYLAERLDERVVPEQLLPGVRTAV' A
#
# COMPACT_ATOMS: atom_id res chain seq x y z
N MET A 1 12.33 -21.63 7.28
CA MET A 1 11.59 -20.73 8.20
C MET A 1 12.19 -19.34 8.09
N ARG A 2 11.47 -18.35 7.56
CA ARG A 2 11.94 -16.96 7.49
C ARG A 2 11.76 -16.36 8.89
N ALA A 3 12.80 -15.73 9.44
CA ALA A 3 12.73 -15.11 10.76
C ALA A 3 11.59 -14.08 10.81
N MET A 4 10.80 -14.12 11.88
CA MET A 4 9.70 -13.19 12.08
C MET A 4 10.29 -11.87 12.59
N HIS A 5 10.53 -10.93 11.68
CA HIS A 5 10.96 -9.59 12.05
C HIS A 5 9.74 -8.77 12.49
N SER A 6 9.69 -8.43 13.78
CA SER A 6 8.75 -7.45 14.31
C SER A 6 9.24 -6.04 13.96
N VAL A 7 8.34 -5.17 13.52
CA VAL A 7 8.62 -3.74 13.35
C VAL A 7 8.43 -3.07 14.70
N ASP A 8 9.47 -2.39 15.18
CA ASP A 8 9.38 -1.45 16.31
C ASP A 8 9.05 -0.05 15.75
N PRO A 9 7.85 0.50 15.98
CA PRO A 9 7.44 1.77 15.40
C PRO A 9 8.31 2.95 15.85
N GLU A 10 8.85 2.94 17.08
CA GLU A 10 9.67 4.04 17.59
C GLU A 10 11.04 4.06 16.90
N GLN A 11 11.68 2.90 16.80
CA GLN A 11 12.96 2.76 16.10
C GLN A 11 12.82 3.12 14.62
N LEU A 12 11.71 2.71 14.00
CA LEU A 12 11.40 3.02 12.62
C LEU A 12 11.22 4.53 12.41
N GLN A 13 10.39 5.19 13.22
CA GLN A 13 10.16 6.64 13.11
C GLN A 13 11.45 7.42 13.36
N ALA A 14 12.28 6.98 14.32
CA ALA A 14 13.59 7.57 14.56
C ALA A 14 14.54 7.38 13.37
N ALA A 15 14.50 6.23 12.69
CA ALA A 15 15.26 6.00 11.46
C ALA A 15 14.75 6.88 10.30
N ALA A 16 13.44 6.98 10.12
CA ALA A 16 12.80 7.80 9.08
C ALA A 16 13.15 9.28 9.24
N ARG A 17 13.07 9.82 10.46
CA ARG A 17 13.47 11.21 10.75
C ARG A 17 14.95 11.47 10.49
N ARG A 18 15.83 10.50 10.81
CA ARG A 18 17.27 10.64 10.53
C ARG A 18 17.59 10.76 9.05
N VAL A 19 16.78 10.18 8.17
CA VAL A 19 16.95 10.28 6.71
C VAL A 19 16.10 11.39 6.07
N GLY A 20 15.39 12.19 6.88
CA GLY A 20 14.69 13.40 6.43
C GLY A 20 13.18 13.26 6.23
N PHE A 21 12.55 12.13 6.58
CA PHE A 21 11.08 12.06 6.60
C PHE A 21 10.51 12.83 7.80
N GLU A 22 9.56 13.72 7.54
CA GLU A 22 8.86 14.47 8.59
C GLU A 22 7.92 13.57 9.41
N VAL A 23 7.21 12.66 8.73
CA VAL A 23 6.24 11.73 9.31
C VAL A 23 6.50 10.31 8.77
N ALA A 24 6.36 9.32 9.65
CA ALA A 24 6.37 7.91 9.28
C ALA A 24 5.34 7.14 10.13
N GLY A 25 4.72 6.12 9.55
CA GLY A 25 3.67 5.32 10.17
C GLY A 25 3.90 3.83 9.98
N VAL A 26 3.07 3.03 10.64
CA VAL A 26 3.03 1.58 10.44
C VAL A 26 1.56 1.19 10.32
N ALA A 27 1.17 0.60 9.21
CA ALA A 27 -0.20 0.16 8.97
C ALA A 27 -0.24 -1.34 8.64
N PRO A 28 -1.27 -2.07 9.12
CA PRO A 28 -1.48 -3.45 8.70
C PRO A 28 -1.82 -3.49 7.21
N VAL A 29 -1.30 -4.51 6.52
CA VAL A 29 -1.66 -4.79 5.14
C VAL A 29 -2.79 -5.80 5.14
N ALA A 30 -4.00 -5.33 4.85
CA ALA A 30 -5.15 -6.16 4.51
C ALA A 30 -5.38 -6.09 3.00
N ALA A 31 -5.97 -7.13 2.41
CA ALA A 31 -6.51 -7.02 1.06
C ALA A 31 -7.47 -5.83 0.99
N LEU A 32 -7.41 -5.03 -0.09
CA LEU A 32 -8.33 -3.91 -0.24
C LEU A 32 -9.76 -4.49 -0.31
N GLY A 33 -10.53 -4.29 0.76
CA GLY A 33 -11.77 -5.02 1.02
C GLY A 33 -12.15 -5.09 2.50
N GLY A 34 -11.17 -4.91 3.39
CA GLY A 34 -11.40 -4.67 4.83
C GLY A 34 -10.67 -3.42 5.34
N GLY A 35 -11.38 -2.53 6.05
CA GLY A 35 -10.82 -1.31 6.64
C GLY A 35 -10.77 -0.09 5.70
N TRP A 36 -9.80 0.80 5.92
CA TRP A 36 -9.61 2.14 5.31
C TRP A 36 -9.57 2.23 3.78
N PHE A 37 -9.73 1.12 3.07
CA PHE A 37 -9.20 0.95 1.73
C PHE A 37 -10.21 0.29 0.76
N ALA A 38 -11.27 -0.36 1.28
CA ALA A 38 -12.33 -0.97 0.45
C ALA A 38 -13.15 0.05 -0.38
N PRO A 39 -13.58 1.22 0.17
CA PRO A 39 -14.30 2.22 -0.60
C PRO A 39 -13.45 2.92 -1.68
N HIS A 40 -12.14 2.66 -1.72
CA HIS A 40 -11.21 3.29 -2.65
C HIS A 40 -11.03 2.48 -3.94
N VAL A 41 -11.30 1.16 -3.93
CA VAL A 41 -11.17 0.30 -5.12
C VAL A 41 -12.24 0.65 -6.15
N GLU A 42 -13.51 0.60 -5.76
CA GLU A 42 -14.64 0.91 -6.65
C GLU A 42 -14.54 2.34 -7.21
N ARG A 43 -14.08 3.30 -6.38
CA ARG A 43 -13.85 4.68 -6.82
C ARG A 43 -12.70 4.79 -7.82
N LEU A 44 -11.62 4.03 -7.61
CA LEU A 44 -10.47 3.99 -8.53
C LEU A 44 -10.87 3.36 -9.87
N GLU A 45 -11.61 2.25 -9.83
CA GLU A 45 -12.16 1.60 -11.02
C GLU A 45 -13.06 2.55 -11.81
N ALA A 46 -14.01 3.22 -11.14
CA ALA A 46 -14.90 4.19 -11.78
C ALA A 46 -14.12 5.37 -12.39
N TRP A 47 -13.09 5.85 -11.68
CA TRP A 47 -12.23 6.94 -12.15
C TRP A 47 -11.41 6.54 -13.38
N LEU A 48 -10.88 5.32 -13.41
CA LEU A 48 -10.16 4.76 -14.56
C LEU A 48 -11.09 4.53 -15.75
N ALA A 49 -12.29 3.98 -15.51
CA ALA A 49 -13.30 3.76 -16.54
C ALA A 49 -13.78 5.08 -17.19
N ALA A 50 -13.75 6.19 -16.44
CA ALA A 50 -14.03 7.52 -16.95
C ALA A 50 -12.89 8.13 -17.79
N GLY A 51 -11.77 7.41 -17.97
CA GLY A 51 -10.64 7.86 -18.78
C GLY A 51 -9.75 8.89 -18.07
N PHE A 52 -9.89 9.09 -16.76
CA PHE A 52 -9.12 10.09 -16.04
C PHE A 52 -7.65 9.72 -15.78
N GLY A 53 -7.25 8.50 -16.15
CA GLY A 53 -5.86 8.01 -16.09
C GLY A 53 -4.87 8.75 -16.98
N ALA A 54 -5.33 9.61 -17.90
CA ALA A 54 -4.49 10.34 -18.86
C ALA A 54 -3.44 9.40 -19.52
N ASP A 55 -2.17 9.79 -19.53
CA ASP A 55 -1.07 9.03 -20.12
C ASP A 55 -0.48 7.96 -19.18
N MET A 56 -1.22 7.53 -18.15
CA MET A 56 -0.79 6.51 -17.18
C MET A 56 -1.53 5.17 -17.36
N PRO A 57 -1.38 4.47 -18.49
CA PRO A 57 -2.08 3.20 -18.75
C PRO A 57 -1.71 2.12 -17.72
N TYR A 58 -0.49 2.20 -17.17
CA TYR A 58 -0.01 1.31 -16.11
C TYR A 58 -0.88 1.33 -14.83
N LEU A 59 -1.70 2.37 -14.62
CA LEU A 59 -2.64 2.41 -13.49
C LEU A 59 -3.72 1.34 -13.62
N ALA A 60 -4.25 1.16 -14.83
CA ALA A 60 -5.27 0.15 -15.12
C ALA A 60 -4.65 -1.25 -15.26
N GLU A 61 -3.49 -1.35 -15.93
CA GLU A 61 -2.82 -2.64 -16.17
C GLU A 61 -2.38 -3.35 -14.89
N ARG A 62 -2.09 -2.60 -13.83
CA ARG A 62 -1.60 -3.12 -12.54
C ARG A 62 -2.59 -2.87 -11.41
N LEU A 63 -3.87 -2.76 -11.72
CA LEU A 63 -4.90 -2.48 -10.73
C LEU A 63 -4.92 -3.56 -9.64
N ASP A 64 -4.84 -4.83 -10.03
CA ASP A 64 -4.90 -5.96 -9.09
C ASP A 64 -3.78 -5.91 -8.03
N GLU A 65 -2.57 -5.50 -8.42
CA GLU A 65 -1.43 -5.36 -7.49
C GLU A 65 -1.62 -4.20 -6.51
N ARG A 66 -2.33 -3.14 -6.92
CA ARG A 66 -2.68 -1.99 -6.06
C ARG A 66 -3.79 -2.37 -5.08
N VAL A 67 -4.64 -3.33 -5.48
CA VAL A 67 -5.81 -3.79 -4.74
C VAL A 67 -5.49 -4.97 -3.81
N VAL A 68 -4.49 -5.75 -4.15
CA VAL A 68 -4.10 -6.94 -3.38
C VAL A 68 -2.60 -6.88 -3.17
N PRO A 69 -2.14 -6.27 -2.06
CA PRO A 69 -0.71 -6.12 -1.79
C PRO A 69 0.10 -7.44 -1.80
N GLU A 70 -0.54 -8.58 -1.53
CA GLU A 70 0.07 -9.92 -1.64
C GLU A 70 0.50 -10.26 -3.08
N GLN A 71 -0.19 -9.73 -4.10
CA GLN A 71 0.21 -9.88 -5.50
C GLN A 71 1.44 -9.04 -5.84
N LEU A 72 1.62 -7.91 -5.17
CA LEU A 72 2.81 -7.08 -5.31
C LEU A 72 4.02 -7.69 -4.56
N LEU A 73 3.80 -8.17 -3.33
CA LEU A 73 4.85 -8.73 -2.47
C LEU A 73 4.30 -9.89 -1.64
N PRO A 74 4.60 -11.16 -2.01
CA PRO A 74 4.14 -12.32 -1.26
C PRO A 74 4.62 -12.34 0.20
N GLY A 75 3.70 -12.61 1.12
CA GLY A 75 3.93 -12.62 2.57
C GLY A 75 4.01 -11.24 3.20
N VAL A 76 3.54 -10.18 2.52
CA VAL A 76 3.49 -8.83 3.06
C VAL A 76 2.48 -8.77 4.23
N ARG A 77 2.85 -8.04 5.28
CA ARG A 77 2.02 -7.91 6.50
C ARG A 77 1.80 -6.47 6.95
N THR A 78 2.69 -5.58 6.52
CA THR A 78 2.79 -4.23 7.05
C THR A 78 3.31 -3.29 5.98
N ALA A 79 2.78 -2.06 5.95
CA ALA A 79 3.27 -0.94 5.16
C ALA A 79 3.86 0.12 6.10
N VAL A 80 4.92 0.79 5.63
CA VAL A 80 5.67 1.85 6.33
C VAL A 80 5.72 3.08 5.45
#